data_AF-A0A966CNR6-F1
#
_entry.id   AF-A0A966CNR6-F1
#
_cell.length_a   1.000
_cell.length_b   1.000
_cell.length_c   1.000
_cell.angle_alpha   90.00
_cell.angle_beta   90.00
_cell.angle_gamma   90.00
#
_symmetry.space_group_name_H-M   'P 1'
#
loop_
_entity.id
_entity.type
_entity.pdbx_description
1 polymer ?
#
loop_
_entity_poly.entity_id
_entity_poly.type
_entity_poly.pdbx_seq_one_letter_code
_entity_poly.pdbx_strand_id
1 'polypeptide(L)'
;EPTSLNTLSLLPELMKIGVSAIKIEGRQRSPAYVAQVTKVWRAAMDSCRDNPHRYTAKPAWFSDLDKVAEGQQHTLGAYHRPWK
;
A
#
# COMPACT_ATOMS: atom_id res chain seq x y z
N GLU A 1 -12.45 -14.60 -3.49
CA GLU A 1 -11.79 -14.04 -2.30
C GLU A 1 -11.44 -12.57 -2.51
N PRO A 2 -12.01 -11.63 -1.74
CA PRO A 2 -11.68 -10.21 -1.89
C PRO A 2 -10.24 -9.99 -1.45
N THR A 3 -9.38 -9.66 -2.41
CA THR A 3 -7.98 -9.33 -2.11
C THR A 3 -7.81 -7.82 -2.08
N SER A 4 -7.14 -7.32 -1.06
CA SER A 4 -6.83 -5.89 -0.98
C SER A 4 -5.71 -5.55 -1.97
N LEU A 5 -5.88 -4.49 -2.76
CA LEU A 5 -4.80 -3.98 -3.62
C LEU A 5 -3.78 -3.26 -2.74
N ASN A 6 -2.54 -3.73 -2.72
CA ASN A 6 -1.45 -3.10 -1.97
C ASN A 6 -0.27 -2.79 -2.89
N THR A 7 -0.05 -1.51 -3.14
CA THR A 7 1.00 -1.01 -4.04
C THR A 7 2.16 -0.34 -3.29
N LEU A 8 2.34 -0.63 -1.99
CA LEU A 8 3.43 -0.07 -1.19
C LEU A 8 4.81 -0.29 -1.82
N SER A 9 5.06 -1.47 -2.41
CA SER A 9 6.33 -1.76 -3.09
C SER A 9 6.53 -0.98 -4.39
N LEU A 10 5.46 -0.45 -4.98
CA LEU A 10 5.49 0.30 -6.23
C LEU A 10 5.57 1.81 -6.01
N LEU A 11 5.69 2.27 -4.76
CA LEU A 11 5.71 3.70 -4.43
C LEU A 11 6.77 4.50 -5.22
N PRO A 12 8.02 4.02 -5.40
CA PRO A 12 9.02 4.74 -6.20
C PRO A 12 8.59 4.90 -7.65
N GLU A 13 8.02 3.85 -8.25
CA GLU A 13 7.53 3.86 -9.62
C GLU A 13 6.33 4.80 -9.78
N LEU A 14 5.37 4.74 -8.86
CA LEU A 14 4.20 5.62 -8.85
C LEU A 14 4.60 7.09 -8.74
N MET A 15 5.58 7.41 -7.89
CA MET A 15 6.14 8.77 -7.81
C MET A 15 6.85 9.17 -9.10
N LYS A 16 7.66 8.27 -9.68
CA LYS A 16 8.40 8.52 -10.93
C LYS A 16 7.49 8.82 -12.12
N ILE A 17 6.32 8.17 -12.21
CA ILE A 17 5.34 8.41 -13.27
C ILE A 17 4.42 9.61 -13.00
N GLY A 18 4.61 10.33 -11.89
CA GLY A 18 3.88 11.56 -11.59
C GLY A 18 2.54 11.39 -10.87
N VAL A 19 2.29 10.24 -10.21
CA VAL A 19 1.08 10.07 -9.39
C VAL A 19 1.07 11.12 -8.28
N SER A 20 0.07 12.00 -8.32
CA SER A 20 -0.05 13.13 -7.38
C SER A 20 -0.87 12.79 -6.13
N ALA A 21 -1.68 11.74 -6.18
CA ALA A 21 -2.55 11.36 -5.06
C ALA A 21 -2.75 9.83 -5.00
N ILE A 22 -2.84 9.30 -3.78
CA ILE A 22 -3.26 7.94 -3.49
C ILE A 22 -4.59 8.00 -2.74
N LYS A 23 -5.57 7.23 -3.22
CA LYS A 23 -6.89 7.09 -2.58
C LYS A 23 -6.92 5.81 -1.75
N ILE A 24 -7.29 5.94 -0.49
CA ILE A 24 -7.61 4.81 0.40
C ILE A 24 -9.13 4.64 0.42
N GLU A 25 -9.61 3.44 0.11
CA GLU A 25 -11.05 3.13 0.14
C GLU A 25 -11.45 2.61 1.54
N GLY A 26 -12.21 3.43 2.27
CA GLY A 26 -12.63 3.14 3.64
C GLY A 26 -14.14 2.96 3.82
N ARG A 27 -14.93 2.93 2.74
CA ARG A 27 -16.39 2.75 2.84
C ARG A 27 -16.70 1.45 3.60
N GLN A 28 -17.62 1.53 4.57
CA GLN A 28 -18.00 0.41 5.44
C GLN A 28 -16.84 -0.18 6.28
N ARG A 29 -15.75 0.58 6.49
CA ARG A 29 -14.67 0.22 7.40
C ARG A 29 -14.76 0.97 8.72
N SER A 30 -14.18 0.39 9.77
CA SER A 30 -14.12 1.02 11.09
C SER A 30 -13.15 2.22 11.09
N PRO A 31 -13.32 3.19 12.03
CA PRO A 31 -12.34 4.26 12.20
C PRO A 31 -10.91 3.73 12.48
N ALA A 32 -10.79 2.63 13.22
CA ALA A 32 -9.51 2.00 13.51
C ALA A 32 -8.82 1.47 12.24
N TYR A 33 -9.58 0.89 11.29
CA TYR A 33 -9.06 0.48 9.98
C TYR A 33 -8.47 1.68 9.24
N VAL A 34 -9.26 2.77 9.12
CA VAL A 34 -8.84 3.95 8.36
C VAL A 34 -7.59 4.57 8.98
N ALA A 35 -7.54 4.70 10.31
CA ALA A 35 -6.37 5.22 11.02
C ALA A 35 -5.12 4.37 10.76
N GLN A 36 -5.23 3.04 10.84
CA GLN A 36 -4.10 2.13 10.64
C GLN A 36 -3.57 2.21 9.20
N VAL A 37 -4.45 2.12 8.20
CA VAL A 37 -4.07 2.16 6.78
C VAL A 37 -3.44 3.51 6.44
N THR A 38 -4.04 4.63 6.86
CA THR A 38 -3.49 5.96 6.64
C THR A 38 -2.12 6.14 7.29
N LYS A 39 -1.93 5.63 8.52
CA LYS A 39 -0.63 5.70 9.22
C LYS A 39 0.46 4.95 8.47
N VAL A 40 0.19 3.72 8.03
CA VAL A 40 1.15 2.92 7.26
C VAL A 40 1.51 3.61 5.94
N TRP A 41 0.51 4.07 5.18
CA TRP A 41 0.75 4.76 3.91
C TRP A 41 1.53 6.06 4.09
N ARG A 42 1.24 6.85 5.12
CA ARG A 42 1.98 8.07 5.42
C ARG A 42 3.45 7.77 5.68
N ALA A 43 3.75 6.78 6.54
CA ALA A 43 5.10 6.37 6.86
C ALA A 43 5.87 5.86 5.62
N ALA A 44 5.19 5.09 4.75
CA ALA A 44 5.79 4.60 3.51
C ALA A 44 6.09 5.73 2.52
N MET A 45 5.14 6.66 2.32
CA MET A 45 5.34 7.84 1.47
C MET A 45 6.44 8.76 1.99
N ASP A 46 6.57 8.91 3.32
CA ASP A 46 7.66 9.68 3.94
C ASP A 46 9.01 9.03 3.70
N SER A 47 9.11 7.72 3.95
CA SER A 47 10.32 6.95 3.67
C SER A 47 10.71 6.97 2.20
N CYS A 48 9.73 6.90 1.28
CA CYS A 48 9.99 6.94 -0.15
C CYS A 48 10.44 8.32 -0.62
N ARG A 49 9.87 9.40 -0.05
CA ARG A 49 10.27 10.76 -0.39
C ARG A 49 11.66 11.11 0.11
N ASP A 50 12.05 10.61 1.28
CA ASP A 50 13.37 10.85 1.86
C ASP A 50 14.49 10.22 1.03
N ASN A 51 14.29 8.98 0.57
CA ASN A 51 15.25 8.33 -0.33
C ASN A 51 14.57 7.35 -1.30
N PRO A 52 14.10 7.82 -2.47
CA PRO A 52 13.39 6.99 -3.43
C PRO A 52 14.23 5.82 -3.96
N HIS A 53 15.54 6.03 -4.11
CA HIS A 53 16.47 5.01 -4.64
C HIS A 53 16.78 3.88 -3.66
N ARG A 54 16.59 4.12 -2.35
CA ARG A 54 16.78 3.11 -1.30
C ARG A 54 15.47 2.67 -0.66
N TYR A 55 14.34 3.11 -1.19
CA TYR A 55 13.05 2.74 -0.64
C TYR A 55 12.85 1.22 -0.73
N THR A 56 12.45 0.64 0.39
CA THR A 56 11.96 -0.73 0.47
C THR A 56 10.75 -0.76 1.39
N ALA A 57 9.68 -1.41 0.95
CA ALA A 57 8.49 -1.56 1.77
C ALA A 57 8.81 -2.45 2.97
N LYS A 58 8.68 -1.90 4.18
CA LYS A 58 9.08 -2.59 5.41
C LYS A 58 8.13 -3.77 5.68
N PRO A 59 8.64 -4.95 6.09
CA PRO A 59 7.80 -6.10 6.46
C PRO A 59 6.72 -5.77 7.51
N ALA A 60 7.03 -4.88 8.45
CA ALA A 60 6.08 -4.41 9.47
C ALA A 60 4.85 -3.73 8.86
N TRP A 61 4.99 -3.01 7.74
CA TRP A 61 3.87 -2.36 7.06
C TRP A 61 2.94 -3.37 6.41
N PHE A 62 3.48 -4.43 5.80
CA PHE A 62 2.68 -5.53 5.29
C PHE A 62 1.91 -6.20 6.42
N SER A 63 2.60 -6.60 7.49
CA SER A 63 1.95 -7.23 8.66
C SER A 63 0.83 -6.36 9.24
N ASP A 64 1.02 -5.05 9.30
CA ASP A 64 -0.01 -4.12 9.78
C ASP A 64 -1.20 -3.97 8.83
N LEU A 65 -0.98 -4.04 7.52
CA LEU A 65 -2.05 -4.03 6.53
C LEU A 65 -2.77 -5.38 6.43
N ASP A 66 -2.08 -6.50 6.61
CA ASP A 66 -2.64 -7.86 6.61
C ASP A 66 -3.67 -8.03 7.72
N LYS A 67 -3.40 -7.49 8.91
CA LYS A 67 -4.34 -7.50 10.05
C LYS A 67 -5.68 -6.87 9.74
N VAL A 68 -5.74 -5.97 8.76
CA VAL A 68 -6.94 -5.18 8.44
C VAL A 68 -7.52 -5.51 7.06
N ALA A 69 -6.82 -6.28 6.23
CA ALA A 69 -7.28 -6.71 4.92
C ALA A 69 -8.40 -7.76 5.03
N GLU A 70 -9.40 -7.67 4.17
CA GLU A 70 -10.36 -8.77 4.01
C GLU A 70 -9.61 -10.04 3.61
N GLY A 71 -9.88 -11.14 4.31
CA GLY A 71 -9.20 -12.41 4.08
C GLY A 71 -7.69 -12.42 4.40
N GLN A 72 -7.12 -11.35 4.98
CA GLN A 72 -5.69 -11.23 5.32
C GLN A 72 -4.74 -11.39 4.12
N GLN A 73 -5.22 -11.10 2.90
CA GLN A 73 -4.44 -11.24 1.67
C GLN A 73 -4.39 -9.92 0.90
N HIS A 74 -3.22 -9.63 0.33
CA HIS A 74 -3.05 -8.54 -0.64
C HIS A 74 -2.57 -9.06 -2.00
N THR A 75 -2.94 -8.31 -3.03
CA THR A 75 -2.55 -8.55 -4.41
C THR A 75 -2.01 -7.26 -4.98
N LEU A 76 -1.13 -7.38 -5.98
CA LEU A 76 -0.80 -6.27 -6.87
C LEU A 76 -1.86 -6.11 -7.97
N GLY A 77 -2.88 -6.97 -8.03
CA GLY A 77 -3.96 -6.91 -9.00
C GLY A 77 -3.43 -6.91 -10.44
N ALA A 78 -3.91 -5.98 -11.25
CA ALA A 78 -3.50 -5.82 -12.66
C ALA A 78 -2.00 -5.48 -12.86
N TYR A 79 -1.26 -5.15 -11.79
CA TYR A 79 0.19 -4.93 -11.82
C TYR A 79 1.00 -6.23 -11.69
N HIS A 80 0.38 -7.34 -11.26
CA HIS A 80 0.98 -8.68 -11.32
C HIS A 80 0.49 -9.41 -12.57
N ARG A 81 1.30 -9.39 -13.63
CA ARG A 81 1.01 -10.08 -14.91
C ARG A 81 1.94 -11.29 -15.07
N PRO A 82 1.55 -12.49 -14.58
CA PRO A 82 2.40 -13.67 -14.65
C PRO A 82 2.57 -14.25 -16.08
N TRP A 83 1.78 -13.79 -17.06
CA TRP A 83 1.83 -14.26 -18.46
C TRP A 83 2.65 -13.36 -19.39
N LYS A 84 3.51 -12.51 -18.83
CA LYS A 84 4.43 -11.66 -19.60
C LYS A 84 5.87 -11.98 -19.25
#